data_AF-A0A1V4SWY7-F1
#
_entry.id   AF-A0A1V4SWY7-F1
#
_cell.length_a   1.000
_cell.length_b   1.000
_cell.length_c   1.000
_cell.angle_alpha   90.00
_cell.angle_beta   90.00
_cell.angle_gamma   90.00
#
_symmetry.space_group_name_H-M   'P 1'
#
loop_
_entity.id
_entity.type
_entity.pdbx_description
1 polymer ?
#
loop_
_entity_poly.entity_id
_entity_poly.type
_entity_poly.pdbx_seq_one_letter_code
_entity_poly.pdbx_strand_id
1 'polypeptide(L)' 'MARIDISFKNTKRDRKLYNFLIEMEDRSHVLKEALREYFFEELKTENNSEKSKIKKKEIEKEIIDITDF' A
#
# COMPACT_ATOMS: atom_id res chain seq x y z
N MET A 1 -24.34 -6.18 4.04
CA MET A 1 -22.95 -5.96 4.48
C MET A 1 -22.26 -7.32 4.50
N ALA A 2 -21.12 -7.49 3.82
CA ALA A 2 -20.40 -8.76 3.85
C ALA A 2 -19.69 -8.94 5.20
N ARG A 3 -19.76 -10.13 5.78
CA ARG A 3 -18.99 -10.51 6.96
C ARG A 3 -17.71 -11.20 6.50
N ILE A 4 -16.57 -10.78 7.05
CA ILE A 4 -15.26 -11.37 6.77
C ILE A 4 -14.71 -11.85 8.09
N ASP A 5 -14.50 -13.15 8.22
CA ASP A 5 -13.85 -13.72 9.39
C ASP A 5 -12.34 -13.77 9.14
N ILE A 6 -11.56 -13.31 10.13
CA ILE A 6 -10.10 -13.26 10.06
C ILE A 6 -9.48 -14.09 11.18
N SER A 7 -8.35 -14.72 10.88
CA SER A 7 -7.56 -15.46 11.87
C SER A 7 -6.11 -15.00 11.82
N PHE A 8 -5.47 -14.97 12.98
CA PHE A 8 -4.07 -14.61 13.13
C PHE A 8 -3.22 -15.88 13.31
N LYS A 9 -1.99 -15.86 12.81
CA LYS A 9 -1.03 -16.94 13.11
C LYS A 9 -0.61 -16.85 14.59
N ASN A 10 -0.08 -17.94 15.15
CA ASN A 10 0.35 -17.97 16.55
C ASN A 10 1.78 -17.41 16.76
N THR A 11 2.15 -16.32 16.09
CA THR A 11 3.46 -15.69 16.30
C THR A 11 3.40 -14.69 17.46
N LYS A 12 4.56 -14.28 17.98
CA LYS A 12 4.62 -13.25 19.04
C LYS A 12 4.05 -11.91 18.57
N ARG A 13 4.25 -11.55 17.30
CA ARG A 13 3.75 -10.29 16.72
C ARG A 13 2.23 -10.33 16.57
N ASP A 14 1.72 -11.44 16.05
CA ASP A 14 0.28 -11.64 15.84
C ASP A 14 -0.49 -11.65 17.16
N ARG A 15 0.04 -12.29 18.21
CA ARG A 15 -0.59 -12.25 19.54
C ARG A 15 -0.66 -10.85 20.13
N LYS A 16 0.40 -10.05 19.95
CA LYS A 16 0.38 -8.64 20.37
C LYS A 16 -0.67 -7.84 19.61
N LEU A 17 -0.75 -8.02 18.29
CA LEU A 17 -1.74 -7.34 17.45
C LEU A 17 -3.17 -7.75 17.83
N TYR A 18 -3.41 -9.05 18.04
CA TYR A 18 -4.70 -9.55 18.49
C TYR A 18 -5.12 -8.94 19.83
N ASN A 19 -4.21 -8.90 20.82
CA ASN A 19 -4.49 -8.29 22.12
C ASN A 19 -4.78 -6.79 21.99
N PHE A 20 -4.00 -6.07 21.17
CA PHE A 20 -4.28 -4.67 20.89
C PHE A 20 -5.69 -4.46 20.28
N LEU A 21 -6.09 -5.30 19.34
CA LEU A 21 -7.41 -5.22 18.71
C LEU A 21 -8.54 -5.62 19.67
N ILE A 22 -8.33 -6.56 20.59
CA ILE A 22 -9.40 -7.03 21.48
C ILE A 22 -9.81 -5.96 22.49
N GLU A 23 -8.88 -5.08 22.86
CA GLU A 23 -9.06 -3.95 23.79
C GLU A 23 -9.82 -2.78 23.14
N MET A 24 -9.98 -2.76 21.81
CA MET A 24 -10.71 -1.71 21.09
C MET A 24 -12.22 -1.94 21.10
N GLU A 25 -12.98 -0.85 21.25
CA GLU A 25 -14.45 -0.85 21.25
C GLU A 25 -15.04 -1.27 19.89
N ASP A 26 -14.63 -0.61 18.79
CA ASP A 26 -15.03 -0.98 17.42
C ASP A 26 -13.85 -1.48 16.59
N ARG A 27 -13.55 -2.77 16.76
CA ARG A 27 -12.47 -3.48 16.07
C ARG A 27 -12.63 -3.44 14.55
N SER A 28 -13.88 -3.54 14.07
CA SER A 28 -14.17 -3.61 12.64
C SER A 28 -13.91 -2.28 11.96
N HIS A 29 -14.22 -1.17 12.64
CA HIS A 29 -13.92 0.17 12.13
C HIS A 29 -12.41 0.40 12.04
N VAL A 30 -11.67 0.13 13.12
CA VAL A 30 -10.21 0.30 13.16
C VAL A 30 -9.50 -0.51 12.07
N LEU A 31 -9.89 -1.79 11.90
CA LEU A 31 -9.35 -2.63 10.84
C LEU A 31 -9.63 -2.08 9.43
N LYS A 32 -10.82 -1.53 9.20
CA LYS A 32 -11.18 -0.94 7.90
C LYS A 32 -10.39 0.33 7.61
N GLU A 33 -10.16 1.17 8.61
CA GLU A 33 -9.34 2.37 8.45
C GLU A 33 -7.89 2.00 8.11
N ALA A 34 -7.28 1.13 8.89
CA ALA A 34 -5.89 0.70 8.65
C ALA A 34 -5.72 0.06 7.26
N LEU A 35 -6.65 -0.81 6.84
CA LEU A 35 -6.61 -1.41 5.51
C LEU A 35 -6.81 -0.38 4.39
N ARG A 36 -7.69 0.60 4.60
CA ARG A 36 -7.95 1.68 3.64
C ARG A 36 -6.72 2.57 3.48
N GLU A 37 -6.09 2.95 4.58
CA GLU A 37 -4.85 3.74 4.56
C GLU A 37 -3.75 3.00 3.83
N TYR A 38 -3.49 1.74 4.18
CA TYR A 38 -2.50 0.90 3.50
C TYR A 38 -2.77 0.81 1.99
N PHE A 39 -4.03 0.53 1.61
CA PHE A 39 -4.42 0.44 0.20
C PHE A 39 -4.19 1.76 -0.56
N PHE A 40 -4.50 2.91 0.04
CA PHE A 40 -4.24 4.20 -0.60
C PHE A 40 -2.76 4.57 -0.65
N GLU A 41 -1.96 4.17 0.33
CA GLU A 41 -0.51 4.32 0.28
C GLU A 41 0.10 3.47 -0.85
N GLU A 42 -0.33 2.22 -0.99
CA GLU A 42 0.07 1.32 -2.06
C GLU A 42 -0.31 1.88 -3.45
N LEU A 43 -1.52 2.39 -3.61
CA LEU A 43 -1.92 3.07 -4.85
C LEU A 43 -1.04 4.30 -5.15
N LYS A 44 -0.63 5.07 -4.13
CA LYS A 44 0.25 6.23 -4.34
C LYS A 44 1.65 5.81 -4.76
N THR A 45 2.20 4.76 -4.18
CA THR A 45 3.54 4.25 -4.53
C THR A 45 3.55 3.65 -5.93
N GLU A 46 2.51 2.91 -6.32
CA GLU A 46 2.33 2.39 -7.67
C GLU A 46 2.23 3.52 -8.70
N ASN A 47 1.38 4.53 -8.46
CA ASN A 47 1.26 5.69 -9.35
C ASN A 47 2.55 6.53 -9.47
N ASN A 48 3.36 6.60 -8.42
CA ASN A 48 4.68 7.25 -8.47
C ASN A 48 5.72 6.41 -9.24
N SER A 49 5.61 5.09 -9.19
CA SER A 49 6.49 4.19 -9.96
C SER A 49 6.22 4.26 -11.47
N GLU A 50 4.96 4.46 -11.87
CA GLU A 50 4.60 4.64 -13.28
C GLU A 50 5.01 6.02 -13.80
N LYS A 51 4.77 7.09 -13.03
CA LYS A 51 5.20 8.46 -13.40
C LYS A 51 6.71 8.59 -13.56
N SER A 52 7.48 7.90 -12.72
CA SER A 52 8.95 7.90 -12.82
C SER A 52 9.48 7.07 -14.01
N LYS A 53 8.77 6.00 -14.42
CA LYS A 53 9.07 5.27 -15.66
C LYS A 53 8.75 6.07 -16.92
N ILE A 54 7.65 6.84 -16.93
CA ILE A 54 7.27 7.70 -18.06
C ILE A 54 8.30 8.82 -18.24
N LYS A 55 8.69 9.50 -17.14
CA LYS A 55 9.73 10.55 -17.19
C LYS A 55 11.08 10.04 -17.71
N LYS A 56 11.52 8.84 -17.30
CA LYS A 56 12.78 8.26 -17.82
C LYS A 56 12.73 8.00 -19.34
N LYS A 57 11.59 7.51 -19.85
CA LYS A 57 11.41 7.26 -21.29
C LYS A 57 11.37 8.54 -22.13
N GLU A 58 10.84 9.64 -21.60
CA GLU A 58 10.85 10.95 -22.29
C GLU A 58 12.27 11.54 -22.35
N ILE A 59 13.00 11.48 -21.23
CA ILE A 59 14.39 11.96 -21.15
C ILE A 59 15.32 11.16 -22.09
N GLU A 60 15.15 9.84 -22.19
CA GLU A 60 15.93 9.00 -23.12
C GLU A 60 15.67 9.36 -24.59
N LYS A 61 14.43 9.70 -24.96
CA LYS A 61 14.10 10.14 -26.34
C LYS A 61 14.73 11.48 -26.68
N GLU A 62 14.63 12.47 -25.79
CA GLU A 62 15.26 13.78 -26.00
C GLU A 62 16.79 13.69 -26.14
N ILE A 63 17.45 12.78 -25.40
CA ILE A 63 18.90 12.59 -25.51
C ILE A 63 19.30 12.02 -26.87
N ILE A 64 18.53 11.05 -27.40
CA ILE A 64 18.80 10.42 -28.70
C ILE A 64 18.73 11.46 -29.83
N ASP A 65 17.73 12.34 -29.80
CA ASP A 65 17.55 13.40 -30.81
C ASP A 65 18.69 14.43 -30.82
N ILE A 66 19.40 14.62 -29.69
CA ILE A 66 20.53 15.55 -29.57
C ILE A 66 21.84 14.90 -30.06
N THR A 67 21.98 13.58 -29.94
CA THR A 67 23.21 12.86 -30.31
C THR A 67 23.29 12.44 -31.77
N ASP A 68 22.20 12.58 -32.53
CA ASP A 68 22.12 12.28 -33.97
C ASP A 68 22.40 13.49 -34.89
N PHE A 69 22.99 14.58 -34.35
CA PHE A 69 23.46 15.77 -35.10
C PHE A 69 24.98 15.87 -35.21
#